data_AF-A0A964IG33-F1
#
_entry.id   AF-A0A964IG33-F1
#
_cell.length_a   1.000
_cell.length_b   1.000
_cell.length_c   1.000
_cell.angle_alpha   90.00
_cell.angle_beta   90.00
_cell.angle_gamma   90.00
#
_symmetry.space_group_name_H-M   'P 1'
#
loop_
_entity.id
_entity.type
_entity.pdbx_description
1 polymer ?
#
loop_
_entity_poly.entity_id
_entity_poly.type
_entity_poly.pdbx_seq_one_letter_code
_entity_poly.pdbx_strand_id
1 'polypeptide(L)'
;MSTPKKKILWSAAWSEARDLIWARRRRLLLGLVLMLVSRLAGMVLPYLSKYLIDDLTLGRVDRLATLAWIVGGATVVQAITSFALSQVLGVAAQRAITDMRRRVEEHVMRLPVSYFDKNQTGQLISRVMNDAEGIRNLVGTGLAQLTGSMVTAVLALGYLFWVNWLLTTVTLTVLAAFGGALAYAFKRLRPLFRERGKIQADVTGRLNEALGGIRVVKTYTAERREDLVFTKGVHKLFKNVAQSMTGVSATTAFSSVVIGAMGVVIITIGGNAIAARTMTLGDLISYIFFTGLMAAPIVQIASIGTQITEAFAGLDRIRELLDTPREDAADTSNSGVPELRGEVTFDDVSFEYQPGVPVLKAISFMAPAGSTTALVGSSGSGKSTLLSLVMAFNRPTTGRVMVDGRDLSGLRVGEYRHHLGVVLQDNFLFDGPVADNIAY
;
A
#
# COMPACT_ATOMS: atom_id res chain seq x y z
N MET A 1 -19.92 -10.40 13.81
CA MET A 1 -18.93 -10.45 14.91
C MET A 1 -17.58 -10.03 14.35
N SER A 2 -17.03 -8.89 14.78
CA SER A 2 -15.71 -8.43 14.35
C SER A 2 -14.63 -9.28 15.03
N THR A 3 -13.90 -10.08 14.26
CA THR A 3 -12.69 -10.75 14.74
C THR A 3 -11.74 -9.71 15.34
N PRO A 4 -11.15 -9.97 16.51
CA PRO A 4 -10.21 -9.03 17.11
C PRO A 4 -9.01 -8.89 16.18
N LYS A 5 -8.67 -7.65 15.77
CA LYS A 5 -7.46 -7.35 15.01
C LYS A 5 -6.26 -7.99 15.71
N LYS A 6 -5.66 -9.02 15.10
CA LYS A 6 -4.39 -9.61 15.56
C LYS A 6 -3.40 -8.46 15.72
N LYS A 7 -2.88 -8.28 16.95
CA LYS A 7 -1.81 -7.31 17.22
C LYS A 7 -0.64 -7.65 16.29
N ILE A 8 -0.13 -6.65 15.57
CA ILE A 8 1.08 -6.76 14.75
C ILE A 8 2.18 -7.36 15.63
N LEU A 9 2.61 -8.59 15.34
CA LEU A 9 3.75 -9.22 15.99
C LEU A 9 5.02 -8.58 15.43
N TRP A 10 5.38 -7.42 15.96
CA TRP A 10 6.57 -6.65 15.57
C TRP A 10 7.87 -7.48 15.61
N SER A 11 7.93 -8.53 16.43
CA SER A 11 9.07 -9.45 16.51
C SER A 11 9.23 -10.33 15.27
N ALA A 12 8.13 -10.88 14.73
CA ALA A 12 8.16 -11.74 13.53
C ALA A 12 8.45 -10.93 12.25
N ALA A 13 7.89 -9.72 12.16
CA ALA A 13 8.21 -8.79 11.08
C ALA A 13 9.68 -8.34 11.11
N TRP A 14 10.27 -8.21 12.31
CA TRP A 14 11.68 -7.82 12.47
C TRP A 14 12.66 -8.96 12.14
N SER A 15 12.34 -10.21 12.46
CA SER A 15 13.17 -11.37 12.06
C SER A 15 13.17 -11.56 10.55
N GLU A 16 12.00 -11.49 9.88
CA GLU A 16 11.91 -11.56 8.42
C GLU A 16 12.67 -10.41 7.75
N ALA A 17 12.53 -9.18 8.27
CA ALA A 17 13.26 -8.02 7.76
C ALA A 17 14.78 -8.18 7.93
N ARG A 18 15.24 -8.72 9.06
CA ARG A 18 16.66 -8.95 9.34
C ARG A 18 17.28 -9.95 8.36
N ASP A 19 16.60 -11.06 8.08
CA ASP A 19 17.09 -12.09 7.15
C ASP A 19 17.13 -11.57 5.70
N LEU A 20 16.13 -10.78 5.30
CA LEU A 20 16.12 -10.07 4.01
C LEU A 20 17.25 -9.04 3.89
N ILE A 21 17.50 -8.26 4.95
CA ILE A 21 18.60 -7.28 5.02
C ILE A 21 19.95 -7.99 4.92
N TRP A 22 20.13 -9.11 5.62
CA TRP A 22 21.39 -9.85 5.64
C TRP A 22 21.68 -10.52 4.29
N ALA A 23 20.67 -11.08 3.64
CA ALA A 23 20.78 -11.68 2.31
C ALA A 23 21.15 -10.65 1.23
N ARG A 24 20.77 -9.38 1.40
CA ARG A 24 21.02 -8.29 0.41
C ARG A 24 22.04 -7.25 0.88
N ARG A 25 22.85 -7.57 1.90
CA ARG A 25 23.79 -6.63 2.57
C ARG A 25 24.70 -5.84 1.64
N ARG A 26 25.20 -6.44 0.55
CA ARG A 26 26.10 -5.74 -0.40
C ARG A 26 25.38 -4.60 -1.14
N ARG A 27 24.12 -4.80 -1.53
CA ARG A 27 23.32 -3.77 -2.22
C ARG A 27 22.83 -2.69 -1.27
N LEU A 28 22.50 -3.06 -0.04
CA LEU A 28 22.13 -2.10 1.00
C LEU A 28 23.32 -1.24 1.43
N LEU A 29 24.50 -1.82 1.57
CA LEU A 29 25.72 -1.08 1.87
C LEU A 29 26.10 -0.13 0.74
N LEU A 30 26.02 -0.58 -0.52
CA LEU A 30 26.18 0.29 -1.69
C LEU A 30 25.20 1.46 -1.67
N GLY A 31 23.91 1.19 -1.40
CA GLY A 31 22.89 2.23 -1.27
C GLY A 31 23.19 3.23 -0.15
N LEU A 32 23.64 2.75 1.02
CA LEU A 32 24.01 3.59 2.16
C LEU A 32 25.22 4.48 1.83
N VAL A 33 26.23 3.94 1.16
CA VAL A 33 27.41 4.72 0.72
C VAL A 33 27.00 5.77 -0.31
N LEU A 34 26.24 5.40 -1.34
CA LEU A 34 25.75 6.35 -2.35
C LEU A 34 24.90 7.45 -1.72
N MET A 35 24.06 7.11 -0.74
CA MET A 35 23.27 8.06 0.02
C MET A 35 24.17 9.03 0.80
N LEU A 36 25.15 8.53 1.55
CA LEU A 36 26.07 9.39 2.31
C LEU A 36 26.83 10.36 1.40
N VAL A 37 27.39 9.86 0.29
CA VAL A 37 28.10 10.70 -0.68
C VAL A 37 27.18 11.76 -1.28
N SER A 38 25.96 11.38 -1.69
CA SER A 38 24.94 12.31 -2.18
C SER A 38 24.63 13.41 -1.16
N ARG A 39 24.42 13.05 0.11
CA ARG A 39 24.09 14.03 1.16
C ARG A 39 25.25 14.97 1.43
N LEU A 40 26.47 14.45 1.57
CA LEU A 40 27.66 15.28 1.79
C LEU A 40 27.91 16.23 0.62
N ALA A 41 27.77 15.74 -0.62
CA ALA A 41 27.91 16.56 -1.82
C ALA A 41 26.84 17.68 -1.88
N GLY A 42 25.60 17.38 -1.49
CA GLY A 42 24.53 18.38 -1.42
C GLY A 42 24.73 19.45 -0.33
N MET A 43 25.54 19.17 0.69
CA MET A 43 25.88 20.14 1.74
C MET A 43 27.03 21.08 1.34
N VAL A 44 27.76 20.79 0.26
CA VAL A 44 28.87 21.62 -0.21
C VAL A 44 28.41 23.02 -0.59
N LEU A 45 27.27 23.16 -1.28
CA LEU A 45 26.73 24.48 -1.66
C LEU A 45 26.36 25.33 -0.42
N PRO A 46 25.54 24.84 0.52
CA PRO A 46 25.29 25.53 1.80
C PRO A 46 26.56 25.92 2.55
N TYR A 47 27.55 25.03 2.61
CA TYR A 47 28.81 25.30 3.30
C TYR A 47 29.65 26.38 2.59
N LEU A 48 29.79 26.28 1.27
CA LEU A 48 30.57 27.23 0.48
C LEU A 48 29.90 28.59 0.33
N SER A 49 28.59 28.70 0.60
CA SER A 49 27.90 29.99 0.68
C SER A 49 28.55 30.94 1.69
N LYS A 50 29.16 30.40 2.77
CA LYS A 50 29.96 31.18 3.71
C LYS A 50 31.11 31.90 3.01
N TYR A 51 31.97 31.13 2.37
CA TYR A 51 33.17 31.65 1.70
C TYR A 51 32.81 32.56 0.54
N LEU A 52 31.74 32.26 -0.20
CA LEU A 52 31.23 33.13 -1.25
C LEU A 52 30.93 34.54 -0.72
N ILE A 53 30.17 34.63 0.37
CA ILE A 53 29.77 35.91 0.95
C ILE A 53 30.98 36.60 1.58
N ASP A 54 31.77 35.88 2.36
CA ASP A 54 32.94 36.46 3.04
C ASP A 54 33.98 36.97 2.02
N ASP A 55 34.32 36.21 0.98
CA ASP A 55 35.28 36.63 -0.05
C ASP A 55 34.75 37.81 -0.89
N LEU A 56 33.45 37.87 -1.18
CA LEU A 56 32.82 39.01 -1.87
C LEU A 56 32.85 40.28 -1.00
N THR A 57 32.56 40.18 0.30
CA THR A 57 32.64 41.32 1.21
C THR A 57 34.07 41.85 1.37
N LEU A 58 35.07 41.00 1.14
CA LEU A 58 36.49 41.34 1.15
C LEU A 58 37.04 41.76 -0.24
N GLY A 59 36.19 41.80 -1.28
CA GLY A 59 36.57 42.17 -2.64
C GLY A 59 37.43 41.16 -3.41
N ARG A 60 37.50 39.89 -2.95
CA ARG A 60 38.33 38.83 -3.55
C ARG A 60 37.56 38.06 -4.63
N VAL A 61 37.48 38.63 -5.81
CA VAL A 61 36.72 38.07 -6.95
C VAL A 61 37.42 36.85 -7.58
N ASP A 62 38.75 36.74 -7.43
CA ASP A 62 39.56 35.71 -8.08
C ASP A 62 39.22 34.27 -7.65
N ARG A 63 38.67 34.10 -6.43
CA ARG A 63 38.31 32.79 -5.87
C ARG A 63 36.93 32.31 -6.28
N LEU A 64 36.10 33.17 -6.88
CA LEU A 64 34.73 32.85 -7.25
C LEU A 64 34.64 31.73 -8.28
N ALA A 65 35.53 31.74 -9.28
CA ALA A 65 35.58 30.69 -10.30
C ALA A 65 35.90 29.33 -9.67
N THR A 66 36.85 29.27 -8.73
CA THR A 66 37.19 28.04 -8.00
C THR A 66 36.02 27.54 -7.15
N LEU A 67 35.36 28.43 -6.39
CA LEU A 67 34.17 28.07 -5.60
C LEU A 67 33.04 27.55 -6.49
N ALA A 68 32.80 28.19 -7.63
CA ALA A 68 31.80 27.77 -8.61
C ALA A 68 32.10 26.37 -9.19
N TRP A 69 33.37 26.09 -9.53
CA TRP A 69 33.78 24.76 -10.00
C TRP A 69 33.63 23.68 -8.94
N ILE A 70 33.94 23.97 -7.68
CA ILE A 70 33.75 23.02 -6.57
C ILE A 70 32.25 22.74 -6.37
N VAL A 71 31.41 23.78 -6.34
CA VAL A 71 29.95 23.62 -6.24
C VAL A 71 29.39 22.84 -7.43
N GLY A 72 29.83 23.17 -8.65
CA GLY A 72 29.43 22.47 -9.87
C GLY A 72 29.81 20.99 -9.83
N GLY A 73 31.06 20.68 -9.48
CA GLY A 73 31.55 19.32 -9.30
C GLY A 73 30.77 18.54 -8.23
N ALA A 74 30.54 19.15 -7.07
CA ALA A 74 29.74 18.55 -6.00
C ALA A 74 28.29 18.30 -6.45
N THR A 75 27.69 19.23 -7.19
CA THR A 75 26.33 19.07 -7.74
C THR A 75 26.25 17.91 -8.74
N VAL A 76 27.26 17.76 -9.61
CA VAL A 76 27.35 16.62 -10.54
C VAL A 76 27.49 15.30 -9.77
N VAL A 77 28.37 15.24 -8.76
CA VAL A 77 28.54 14.06 -7.89
C VAL A 77 27.23 13.73 -7.18
N GLN A 78 26.55 14.72 -6.62
CA GLN A 78 25.23 14.56 -5.98
C GLN A 78 24.21 14.01 -6.97
N ALA A 79 24.13 14.56 -8.18
CA ALA A 79 23.18 14.12 -9.20
C ALA A 79 23.42 12.66 -9.60
N ILE A 80 24.67 12.29 -9.91
CA ILE A 80 25.05 10.92 -10.30
C ILE A 80 24.77 9.93 -9.16
N THR A 81 25.17 10.25 -7.94
CA THR A 81 24.98 9.36 -6.78
C THR A 81 23.51 9.23 -6.39
N SER A 82 22.73 10.32 -6.46
CA SER A 82 21.29 10.28 -6.22
C SER A 82 20.55 9.48 -7.29
N PHE A 83 20.94 9.62 -8.56
CA PHE A 83 20.41 8.81 -9.64
C PHE A 83 20.74 7.33 -9.45
N ALA A 84 22.01 7.00 -9.18
CA ALA A 84 22.44 5.63 -8.92
C ALA A 84 21.70 5.02 -7.72
N LEU A 85 21.53 5.76 -6.63
CA LEU A 85 20.76 5.33 -5.46
C LEU A 85 19.29 5.03 -5.84
N SER A 86 18.65 5.94 -6.59
CA SER A 86 17.28 5.78 -7.06
C SER A 86 17.12 4.55 -7.96
N GLN A 87 18.08 4.29 -8.85
CA GLN A 87 18.09 3.09 -9.71
C GLN A 87 18.26 1.81 -8.88
N VAL A 88 19.23 1.77 -7.97
CA VAL A 88 19.52 0.59 -7.15
C VAL A 88 18.31 0.22 -6.28
N LEU A 89 17.71 1.20 -5.60
CA LEU A 89 16.58 0.96 -4.71
C LEU A 89 15.25 0.81 -5.46
N GLY A 90 15.01 1.65 -6.46
CA GLY A 90 13.79 1.62 -7.26
C GLY A 90 13.60 0.31 -8.02
N VAL A 91 14.65 -0.15 -8.72
CA VAL A 91 14.61 -1.44 -9.44
C VAL A 91 14.48 -2.62 -8.46
N ALA A 92 15.17 -2.56 -7.31
CA ALA A 92 15.06 -3.61 -6.30
C ALA A 92 13.63 -3.68 -5.71
N ALA A 93 13.00 -2.54 -5.45
CA ALA A 93 11.62 -2.46 -4.98
C ALA A 93 10.63 -2.97 -6.04
N GLN A 94 10.80 -2.59 -7.32
CA GLN A 94 9.98 -3.09 -8.42
C GLN A 94 10.03 -4.61 -8.56
N ARG A 95 11.23 -5.20 -8.50
CA ARG A 95 11.38 -6.67 -8.52
C ARG A 95 10.64 -7.35 -7.37
N ALA A 96 10.74 -6.81 -6.16
CA ALA A 96 10.05 -7.36 -5.00
C ALA A 96 8.51 -7.33 -5.17
N ILE A 97 7.99 -6.27 -5.81
CA ILE A 97 6.55 -6.14 -6.11
C ILE A 97 6.14 -7.12 -7.21
N THR A 98 6.93 -7.27 -8.26
CA THR A 98 6.67 -8.26 -9.31
C THR A 98 6.59 -9.67 -8.73
N ASP A 99 7.56 -10.05 -7.88
CA ASP A 99 7.57 -11.35 -7.22
C ASP A 99 6.35 -11.53 -6.30
N MET A 100 5.97 -10.47 -5.57
CA MET A 100 4.79 -10.50 -4.71
C MET A 100 3.49 -10.63 -5.52
N ARG A 101 3.31 -9.81 -6.56
CA ARG A 101 2.13 -9.86 -7.43
C ARG A 101 1.97 -11.26 -8.04
N ARG A 102 3.06 -11.85 -8.53
CA ARG A 102 3.06 -13.23 -9.04
C ARG A 102 2.64 -14.23 -7.98
N ARG A 103 3.19 -14.17 -6.77
CA ARG A 103 2.82 -15.10 -5.67
C ARG A 103 1.36 -14.95 -5.24
N VAL A 104 0.88 -13.72 -5.14
CA VAL A 104 -0.52 -13.45 -4.74
C VAL A 104 -1.47 -13.89 -5.85
N GLU A 105 -1.17 -13.58 -7.10
CA GLU A 105 -1.97 -14.03 -8.25
C GLU A 105 -2.02 -15.56 -8.31
N GLU A 106 -0.87 -16.23 -8.23
CA GLU A 106 -0.79 -17.69 -8.21
C GLU A 106 -1.63 -18.27 -7.06
N HIS A 107 -1.56 -17.67 -5.87
CA HIS A 107 -2.36 -18.12 -4.74
C HIS A 107 -3.87 -17.89 -4.96
N VAL A 108 -4.27 -16.71 -5.43
CA VAL A 108 -5.67 -16.35 -5.69
C VAL A 108 -6.30 -17.30 -6.69
N MET A 109 -5.59 -17.66 -7.78
CA MET A 109 -6.09 -18.60 -8.79
C MET A 109 -6.29 -20.03 -8.27
N ARG A 110 -5.73 -20.37 -7.10
CA ARG A 110 -5.90 -21.67 -6.42
C ARG A 110 -6.83 -21.61 -5.21
N LEU A 111 -7.50 -20.48 -4.98
CA LEU A 111 -8.53 -20.39 -3.94
C LEU A 111 -9.82 -21.11 -4.39
N PRO A 112 -10.59 -21.68 -3.46
CA PRO A 112 -11.83 -22.35 -3.79
C PRO A 112 -12.88 -21.38 -4.36
N VAL A 113 -13.74 -21.85 -5.27
CA VAL A 113 -14.80 -21.03 -5.90
C VAL A 113 -15.69 -20.33 -4.87
N SER A 114 -16.02 -21.03 -3.76
CA SER A 114 -16.80 -20.46 -2.65
C SER A 114 -16.19 -19.19 -2.03
N TYR A 115 -14.88 -18.96 -2.19
CA TYR A 115 -14.23 -17.72 -1.78
C TYR A 115 -14.60 -16.56 -2.73
N PHE A 116 -14.68 -16.81 -4.03
CA PHE A 116 -15.10 -15.82 -5.03
C PHE A 116 -16.59 -15.51 -4.94
N ASP A 117 -17.42 -16.49 -4.60
CA ASP A 117 -18.86 -16.27 -4.37
C ASP A 117 -19.13 -15.31 -3.20
N LYS A 118 -18.22 -15.28 -2.21
CA LYS A 118 -18.33 -14.44 -1.00
C LYS A 118 -17.64 -13.08 -1.13
N ASN A 119 -16.68 -12.95 -2.03
CA ASN A 119 -15.84 -11.76 -2.13
C ASN A 119 -16.01 -11.08 -3.49
N GLN A 120 -16.15 -9.75 -3.49
CA GLN A 120 -16.21 -8.99 -4.74
C GLN A 120 -14.89 -9.09 -5.50
N THR A 121 -14.93 -9.53 -6.76
CA THR A 121 -13.74 -9.67 -7.63
C THR A 121 -12.91 -8.39 -7.72
N GLY A 122 -13.56 -7.22 -7.72
CA GLY A 122 -12.88 -5.92 -7.69
C GLY A 122 -12.01 -5.68 -6.45
N GLN A 123 -12.39 -6.25 -5.29
CA GLN A 123 -11.57 -6.17 -4.08
C GLN A 123 -10.30 -7.03 -4.22
N LEU A 124 -10.38 -8.20 -4.85
CA LEU A 124 -9.23 -9.07 -5.09
C LEU A 124 -8.24 -8.45 -6.08
N ILE A 125 -8.74 -7.83 -7.16
CA ILE A 125 -7.92 -7.06 -8.10
C ILE A 125 -7.18 -5.93 -7.37
N SER A 126 -7.88 -5.18 -6.52
CA SER A 126 -7.26 -4.11 -5.72
C SER A 126 -6.18 -4.65 -4.77
N ARG A 127 -6.39 -5.80 -4.12
CA ARG A 127 -5.36 -6.44 -3.28
C ARG A 127 -4.10 -6.82 -4.06
N VAL A 128 -4.26 -7.37 -5.27
CA VAL A 128 -3.11 -7.72 -6.12
C VAL A 128 -2.38 -6.48 -6.62
N MET A 129 -3.12 -5.47 -7.11
CA MET A 129 -2.51 -4.33 -7.79
C MET A 129 -2.09 -3.20 -6.85
N ASN A 130 -2.95 -2.79 -5.92
CA ASN A 130 -2.78 -1.59 -5.10
C ASN A 130 -2.08 -1.88 -3.76
N ASP A 131 -2.40 -2.98 -3.09
CA ASP A 131 -1.78 -3.27 -1.78
C ASP A 131 -0.28 -3.58 -1.92
N ALA A 132 0.12 -4.21 -3.03
CA ALA A 132 1.51 -4.43 -3.38
C ALA A 132 2.27 -3.12 -3.67
N GLU A 133 1.58 -2.08 -4.14
CA GLU A 133 2.17 -0.77 -4.47
C GLU A 133 2.60 0.01 -3.21
N GLY A 134 1.89 -0.17 -2.09
CA GLY A 134 2.28 0.44 -0.81
C GLY A 134 3.70 0.04 -0.38
N ILE A 135 4.11 -1.19 -0.68
CA ILE A 135 5.45 -1.71 -0.42
C ILE A 135 6.50 -0.99 -1.27
N ARG A 136 6.16 -0.63 -2.51
CA ARG A 136 7.04 0.18 -3.37
C ARG A 136 7.40 1.49 -2.71
N ASN A 137 6.38 2.21 -2.28
CA ASN A 137 6.54 3.54 -1.74
C ASN A 137 7.35 3.50 -0.46
N LEU A 138 7.18 2.44 0.34
CA LEU A 138 7.97 2.24 1.55
C LEU A 138 9.44 1.86 1.26
N VAL A 139 9.66 0.80 0.49
CA VAL A 139 10.99 0.19 0.31
C VAL A 139 11.84 0.94 -0.73
N GLY A 140 11.21 1.45 -1.79
CA GLY A 140 11.90 2.10 -2.91
C GLY A 140 12.34 3.52 -2.61
N THR A 141 11.47 4.33 -2.00
CA THR A 141 11.73 5.77 -1.80
C THR A 141 11.57 6.21 -0.35
N GLY A 142 10.53 5.74 0.36
CA GLY A 142 10.18 6.21 1.69
C GLY A 142 11.27 6.01 2.74
N LEU A 143 11.77 4.79 2.93
CA LEU A 143 12.81 4.49 3.94
C LEU A 143 14.15 5.15 3.61
N ALA A 144 14.54 5.17 2.34
CA ALA A 144 15.78 5.79 1.90
C ALA A 144 15.73 7.32 2.05
N GLN A 145 14.59 7.92 1.73
CA GLN A 145 14.35 9.35 1.97
C GLN A 145 14.35 9.66 3.46
N LEU A 146 13.62 8.90 4.29
CA LEU A 146 13.61 9.08 5.74
C LEU A 146 15.02 9.01 6.32
N THR A 147 15.76 7.94 6.01
CA THR A 147 17.11 7.73 6.54
C THR A 147 18.06 8.81 6.06
N GLY A 148 18.03 9.15 4.77
CA GLY A 148 18.87 10.20 4.21
C GLY A 148 18.55 11.59 4.78
N SER A 149 17.27 11.89 5.00
CA SER A 149 16.81 13.14 5.61
C SER A 149 17.23 13.23 7.08
N MET A 150 17.13 12.14 7.85
CA MET A 150 17.62 12.09 9.24
C MET A 150 19.14 12.28 9.31
N VAL A 151 19.90 11.60 8.45
CA VAL A 151 21.36 11.79 8.35
C VAL A 151 21.69 13.24 8.02
N THR A 152 20.99 13.84 7.05
CA THR A 152 21.19 15.25 6.67
C THR A 152 20.90 16.17 7.85
N ALA A 153 19.82 15.95 8.60
CA ALA A 153 19.50 16.77 9.77
C ALA A 153 20.54 16.61 10.89
N VAL A 154 21.04 15.39 11.16
CA VAL A 154 22.07 15.17 12.19
C VAL A 154 23.38 15.85 11.81
N LEU A 155 23.82 15.72 10.55
CA LEU A 155 25.01 16.40 10.06
C LEU A 155 24.85 17.93 10.10
N ALA A 156 23.67 18.42 9.68
CA ALA A 156 23.37 19.85 9.71
C ALA A 156 23.35 20.40 11.14
N LEU A 157 22.74 19.66 12.07
CA LEU A 157 22.71 20.00 13.49
C LEU A 157 24.11 20.10 14.08
N GLY A 158 24.98 19.11 13.79
CA GLY A 158 26.38 19.14 14.23
C GLY A 158 27.12 20.37 13.71
N TYR A 159 26.92 20.74 12.44
CA TYR A 159 27.48 21.95 11.86
C TYR A 159 26.94 23.23 12.52
N LEU A 160 25.63 23.34 12.74
CA LEU A 160 25.00 24.51 13.37
C LEU A 160 25.54 24.75 14.80
N PHE A 161 25.67 23.68 15.60
CA PHE A 161 26.26 23.76 16.94
C PHE A 161 27.72 24.22 16.91
N TRP A 162 28.48 23.79 15.90
CA TRP A 162 29.87 24.22 15.72
C TRP A 162 29.98 25.71 15.36
N VAL A 163 29.07 26.23 14.53
CA VAL A 163 29.04 27.66 14.16
C VAL A 163 28.59 28.54 15.31
N ASN A 164 27.44 28.24 15.93
CA ASN A 164 26.95 28.99 17.08
C ASN A 164 25.98 28.14 17.92
N TRP A 165 26.48 27.64 19.05
CA TRP A 165 25.70 26.79 19.95
C TRP A 165 24.50 27.51 20.60
N LEU A 166 24.62 28.82 20.91
CA LEU A 166 23.56 29.60 21.54
C LEU A 166 22.39 29.81 20.58
N LEU A 167 22.68 30.28 19.37
CA LEU A 167 21.69 30.48 18.30
C LEU A 167 21.00 29.16 17.95
N THR A 168 21.78 28.07 17.89
CA THR A 168 21.27 26.71 17.61
C THR A 168 20.33 26.23 18.69
N THR A 169 20.67 26.40 19.97
CA THR A 169 19.83 25.96 21.10
C THR A 169 18.50 26.71 21.14
N VAL A 170 18.52 28.02 20.89
CA VAL A 170 17.28 28.82 20.80
C VAL A 170 16.44 28.38 19.61
N THR A 171 17.06 28.17 18.44
CA THR A 171 16.38 27.72 17.22
C THR A 171 15.74 26.35 17.40
N LEU A 172 16.45 25.40 18.03
CA LEU A 172 15.91 24.08 18.38
C LEU A 172 14.74 24.16 19.33
N THR A 173 14.78 25.06 20.31
CA THR A 173 13.69 25.24 21.28
C THR A 173 12.42 25.73 20.57
N VAL A 174 12.56 26.70 19.66
CA VAL A 174 11.45 27.20 18.83
C VAL A 174 10.90 26.08 17.93
N LEU A 175 11.77 25.33 17.26
CA LEU A 175 11.37 24.21 16.40
C LEU A 175 10.74 23.06 17.16
N ALA A 176 11.22 22.74 18.37
CA ALA A 176 10.65 21.70 19.23
C ALA A 176 9.24 22.09 19.72
N ALA A 177 9.07 23.34 20.18
CA ALA A 177 7.75 23.89 20.53
C ALA A 177 6.79 23.86 19.34
N PHE A 178 7.27 24.26 18.15
CA PHE A 178 6.52 24.20 16.91
C PHE A 178 6.12 22.77 16.53
N GLY A 179 7.07 21.82 16.56
CA GLY A 179 6.82 20.41 16.28
C GLY A 179 5.80 19.79 17.24
N GLY A 180 5.85 20.14 18.52
CA GLY A 180 4.85 19.72 19.52
C GLY A 180 3.45 20.26 19.21
N ALA A 181 3.34 21.55 18.90
CA ALA A 181 2.07 22.17 18.50
C ALA A 181 1.51 21.57 17.21
N LEU A 182 2.37 21.30 16.21
CA LEU A 182 2.00 20.67 14.96
C LEU A 182 1.51 19.23 15.18
N ALA A 183 2.20 18.45 16.02
CA ALA A 183 1.78 17.10 16.39
C ALA A 183 0.41 17.09 17.08
N TYR A 184 0.16 18.05 17.98
CA TYR A 184 -1.15 18.23 18.62
C TYR A 184 -2.25 18.58 17.61
N ALA A 185 -1.97 19.51 16.69
CA ALA A 185 -2.90 19.88 15.61
C ALA A 185 -3.23 18.67 14.72
N PHE A 186 -2.22 17.93 14.27
CA PHE A 186 -2.41 16.71 13.47
C PHE A 186 -3.24 15.66 14.22
N LYS A 187 -2.98 15.44 15.52
CA LYS A 187 -3.77 14.53 16.35
C LYS A 187 -5.25 14.92 16.39
N ARG A 188 -5.55 16.22 16.43
CA ARG A 188 -6.92 16.76 16.44
C ARG A 188 -7.59 16.73 15.06
N LEU A 189 -6.84 16.86 13.96
CA LEU A 189 -7.35 16.80 12.58
C LEU A 189 -7.52 15.37 12.05
N ARG A 190 -6.74 14.41 12.55
CA ARG A 190 -6.75 13.01 12.10
C ARG A 190 -8.15 12.35 12.08
N PRO A 191 -9.05 12.58 13.06
CA PRO A 191 -10.41 12.04 13.00
C PRO A 191 -11.20 12.55 11.80
N LEU A 192 -11.08 13.84 11.46
CA LEU A 192 -11.76 14.45 10.31
C LEU A 192 -11.25 13.85 9.00
N PHE A 193 -9.94 13.66 8.84
CA PHE A 193 -9.37 13.00 7.66
C PHE A 193 -9.80 11.54 7.53
N ARG A 194 -9.92 10.82 8.66
CA ARG A 194 -10.43 9.44 8.65
C ARG A 194 -11.92 9.38 8.28
N GLU A 195 -12.72 10.31 8.80
CA GLU A 195 -14.13 10.43 8.45
C GLU A 195 -14.31 10.80 6.97
N ARG A 196 -13.47 11.69 6.44
CA ARG A 196 -13.43 12.05 5.01
C ARG A 196 -13.32 10.80 4.13
N GLY A 197 -12.35 9.93 4.43
CA GLY A 197 -12.16 8.69 3.67
C GLY A 197 -13.37 7.76 3.71
N LYS A 198 -14.08 7.69 4.85
CA LYS A 198 -15.34 6.92 4.96
C LYS A 198 -16.45 7.52 4.11
N ILE A 199 -16.69 8.83 4.21
CA ILE A 199 -17.71 9.51 3.42
C ILE A 199 -17.43 9.32 1.92
N GLN A 200 -16.16 9.42 1.52
CA GLN A 200 -15.75 9.21 0.13
C GLN A 200 -16.01 7.78 -0.34
N ALA A 201 -15.67 6.77 0.48
CA ALA A 201 -16.00 5.38 0.20
C ALA A 201 -17.52 5.15 0.08
N ASP A 202 -18.34 5.73 0.96
CA ASP A 202 -19.80 5.62 0.90
C ASP A 202 -20.36 6.24 -0.39
N VAL A 203 -19.88 7.43 -0.77
CA VAL A 203 -20.30 8.13 -1.99
C VAL A 203 -19.88 7.37 -3.25
N THR A 204 -18.63 6.93 -3.32
CA THR A 204 -18.11 6.14 -4.45
C THR A 204 -18.80 4.77 -4.54
N GLY A 205 -19.04 4.12 -3.41
CA GLY A 205 -19.76 2.85 -3.35
C GLY A 205 -21.17 2.99 -3.90
N ARG A 206 -21.93 4.01 -3.45
CA ARG A 206 -23.27 4.28 -3.95
C ARG A 206 -23.29 4.60 -5.45
N LEU A 207 -22.30 5.35 -5.93
CA LEU A 207 -22.16 5.64 -7.35
C LEU A 207 -21.92 4.37 -8.17
N ASN A 208 -21.04 3.47 -7.70
CA ASN A 208 -20.80 2.18 -8.34
C ASN A 208 -22.07 1.31 -8.37
N GLU A 209 -22.85 1.27 -7.27
CA GLU A 209 -24.14 0.58 -7.24
C GLU A 209 -25.15 1.16 -8.25
N ALA A 210 -25.27 2.49 -8.30
CA ALA A 210 -26.21 3.16 -9.19
C ALA A 210 -25.85 2.96 -10.68
N LEU A 211 -24.55 3.00 -11.02
CA LEU A 211 -24.07 2.77 -12.38
C LEU A 211 -24.12 1.29 -12.77
N GLY A 212 -23.73 0.37 -11.89
CA GLY A 212 -23.88 -1.07 -12.13
C GLY A 212 -25.35 -1.49 -12.26
N GLY A 213 -26.23 -0.85 -11.49
CA GLY A 213 -27.68 -1.01 -11.54
C GLY A 213 -28.39 -0.05 -12.48
N ILE A 214 -27.71 0.57 -13.45
CA ILE A 214 -28.28 1.67 -14.25
C ILE A 214 -29.58 1.28 -14.96
N ARG A 215 -29.70 0.02 -15.41
CA ARG A 215 -30.93 -0.50 -16.01
C ARG A 215 -32.10 -0.43 -15.03
N VAL A 216 -31.90 -0.80 -13.77
CA VAL A 216 -32.91 -0.72 -12.70
C VAL A 216 -33.31 0.74 -12.45
N VAL A 217 -32.32 1.63 -12.32
CA VAL A 217 -32.57 3.07 -12.10
C VAL A 217 -33.42 3.64 -13.25
N LYS A 218 -33.11 3.28 -14.50
CA LYS A 218 -33.88 3.71 -15.69
C LYS A 218 -35.27 3.09 -15.76
N THR A 219 -35.41 1.80 -15.48
CA THR A 219 -36.71 1.11 -15.50
C THR A 219 -37.68 1.70 -14.48
N TYR A 220 -37.20 2.10 -13.30
CA TYR A 220 -38.02 2.71 -12.25
C TYR A 220 -38.03 4.25 -12.30
N THR A 221 -37.39 4.87 -13.29
CA THR A 221 -37.28 6.34 -13.43
C THR A 221 -36.81 7.03 -12.13
N ALA A 222 -35.85 6.39 -11.46
CA ALA A 222 -35.41 6.76 -10.12
C ALA A 222 -34.22 7.76 -10.13
N GLU A 223 -33.92 8.40 -11.26
CA GLU A 223 -32.74 9.26 -11.40
C GLU A 223 -32.71 10.40 -10.39
N ARG A 224 -33.86 11.06 -10.16
CA ARG A 224 -33.97 12.14 -9.17
C ARG A 224 -33.70 11.66 -7.74
N ARG A 225 -34.05 10.41 -7.43
CA ARG A 225 -33.78 9.82 -6.10
C ARG A 225 -32.28 9.58 -5.93
N GLU A 226 -31.62 9.01 -6.94
CA GLU A 226 -30.17 8.80 -6.89
C GLU A 226 -29.39 10.11 -6.88
N ASP A 227 -29.84 11.12 -7.62
CA ASP A 227 -29.28 12.48 -7.58
C ASP A 227 -29.33 13.09 -6.17
N LEU A 228 -30.47 12.98 -5.48
CA LEU A 228 -30.61 13.47 -4.11
C LEU A 228 -29.69 12.72 -3.12
N VAL A 229 -29.58 11.40 -3.26
CA VAL A 229 -28.70 10.57 -2.42
C VAL A 229 -27.23 10.97 -2.64
N PHE A 230 -26.82 11.11 -3.91
CA PHE A 230 -25.47 11.52 -4.27
C PHE A 230 -25.17 12.94 -3.77
N THR A 231 -26.07 13.89 -4.02
CA THR A 231 -25.95 15.28 -3.58
C THR A 231 -25.79 15.39 -2.07
N LYS A 232 -26.58 14.62 -1.29
CA LYS A 232 -26.46 14.58 0.17
C LYS A 232 -25.08 14.07 0.62
N GLY A 233 -24.57 13.03 -0.05
CA GLY A 233 -23.24 12.48 0.20
C GLY A 233 -22.12 13.48 -0.08
N VAL A 234 -22.17 14.14 -1.24
CA VAL A 234 -21.19 15.18 -1.62
C VAL A 234 -21.27 16.39 -0.70
N HIS A 235 -22.46 16.81 -0.26
CA HIS A 235 -22.60 17.88 0.74
C HIS A 235 -22.00 17.53 2.10
N LYS A 236 -22.16 16.27 2.54
CA LYS A 236 -21.51 15.79 3.77
C LYS A 236 -19.99 15.81 3.63
N LEU A 237 -19.47 15.39 2.47
CA LEU A 237 -18.05 15.46 2.15
C LEU A 237 -17.55 16.92 2.18
N PHE A 238 -18.27 17.84 1.55
CA PHE A 238 -17.96 19.27 1.56
C PHE A 238 -17.90 19.82 2.98
N LYS A 239 -18.88 19.54 3.85
CA LYS A 239 -18.87 20.01 5.25
C LYS A 239 -17.65 19.51 6.02
N ASN A 240 -17.28 18.23 5.85
CA ASN A 240 -16.08 17.68 6.48
C ASN A 240 -14.80 18.35 5.96
N VAL A 241 -14.68 18.55 4.64
CA VAL A 241 -13.56 19.26 4.03
C VAL A 241 -13.48 20.69 4.57
N ALA A 242 -14.57 21.45 4.55
CA ALA A 242 -14.64 22.82 5.05
C ALA A 242 -14.19 22.92 6.52
N GLN A 243 -14.68 22.03 7.39
CA GLN A 243 -14.27 21.99 8.80
C GLN A 243 -12.77 21.71 8.97
N SER A 244 -12.23 20.75 8.22
CA SER A 244 -10.80 20.43 8.28
C SER A 244 -9.92 21.54 7.67
N MET A 245 -10.43 22.28 6.67
CA MET A 245 -9.72 23.40 6.05
C MET A 245 -9.43 24.49 7.07
N THR A 246 -10.36 24.81 7.98
CA THR A 246 -10.09 25.77 9.06
C THR A 246 -8.88 25.37 9.89
N GLY A 247 -8.77 24.09 10.27
CA GLY A 247 -7.65 23.60 11.05
C GLY A 247 -6.34 23.51 10.26
N VAL A 248 -6.40 23.13 8.98
CA VAL A 248 -5.23 23.15 8.08
C VAL A 248 -4.73 24.59 7.91
N SER A 249 -5.62 25.54 7.59
CA SER A 249 -5.27 26.95 7.44
C SER A 249 -4.71 27.56 8.73
N ALA A 250 -5.27 27.24 9.90
CA ALA A 250 -4.73 27.67 11.18
C ALA A 250 -3.31 27.12 11.41
N THR A 251 -3.06 25.86 11.03
CA THR A 251 -1.74 25.23 11.13
C THR A 251 -0.74 25.89 10.17
N THR A 252 -1.16 26.22 8.95
CA THR A 252 -0.33 26.96 7.98
C THR A 252 0.00 28.36 8.49
N ALA A 253 -0.99 29.10 8.99
CA ALA A 253 -0.78 30.44 9.54
C ALA A 253 0.20 30.40 10.73
N PHE A 254 0.03 29.44 11.64
CA PHE A 254 0.95 29.22 12.75
C PHE A 254 2.37 28.89 12.26
N SER A 255 2.51 28.09 11.21
CA SER A 255 3.81 27.79 10.58
C SER A 255 4.50 29.04 10.03
N SER A 256 3.75 29.94 9.39
CA SER A 256 4.27 31.23 8.92
C SER A 256 4.76 32.11 10.06
N VAL A 257 4.03 32.14 11.18
CA VAL A 257 4.45 32.88 12.39
C VAL A 257 5.76 32.31 12.95
N VAL A 258 5.91 30.98 12.99
CA VAL A 258 7.15 30.34 13.46
C VAL A 258 8.33 30.65 12.54
N ILE A 259 8.14 30.63 11.22
CA ILE A 259 9.19 31.03 10.27
C ILE A 259 9.58 32.49 10.51
N GLY A 260 8.62 33.39 10.71
CA GLY A 260 8.86 34.79 11.06
C GLY A 260 9.62 34.93 12.39
N ALA A 261 9.22 34.20 13.43
CA ALA A 261 9.88 34.19 14.73
C ALA A 261 11.32 33.67 14.65
N MET A 262 11.57 32.62 13.85
CA MET A 262 12.93 32.15 13.55
C MET A 262 13.75 33.24 12.84
N GLY A 263 13.15 33.96 11.88
CA GLY A 263 13.77 35.11 11.24
C GLY A 263 14.19 36.19 12.25
N VAL A 264 13.31 36.53 13.20
CA VAL A 264 13.63 37.47 14.29
C VAL A 264 14.78 36.96 15.15
N VAL A 265 14.76 35.69 15.57
CA VAL A 265 15.84 35.07 16.35
C VAL A 265 17.18 35.14 15.61
N ILE A 266 17.19 34.81 14.32
CA ILE A 266 18.38 34.85 13.46
C ILE A 266 18.90 36.28 13.32
N ILE A 267 18.02 37.27 13.12
CA ILE A 267 18.42 38.68 13.00
C ILE A 267 18.97 39.19 14.34
N THR A 268 18.29 38.95 15.45
CA THR A 268 18.69 39.49 16.76
C THR A 268 19.95 38.81 17.29
N ILE A 269 19.95 37.48 17.41
CA ILE A 269 21.08 36.75 17.99
C ILE A 269 22.22 36.63 16.98
N GLY A 270 21.92 36.31 15.71
CA GLY A 270 22.93 36.22 14.67
C GLY A 270 23.53 37.57 14.32
N GLY A 271 22.72 38.64 14.24
CA GLY A 271 23.21 40.01 14.05
C GLY A 271 24.10 40.49 15.19
N ASN A 272 23.72 40.23 16.45
CA ASN A 272 24.56 40.53 17.60
C ASN A 272 25.87 39.73 17.60
N ALA A 273 25.84 38.46 17.18
CA ALA A 273 27.03 37.63 17.05
C ALA A 273 28.01 38.15 15.99
N ILE A 274 27.49 38.68 14.86
CA ILE A 274 28.29 39.38 13.85
C ILE A 274 28.87 40.67 14.41
N ALA A 275 28.07 41.49 15.12
CA ALA A 275 28.53 42.72 15.75
C ALA A 275 29.64 42.47 16.78
N ALA A 276 29.54 41.37 17.54
CA ALA A 276 30.55 40.90 18.49
C ALA A 276 31.77 40.24 17.83
N ARG A 277 31.82 40.15 16.48
CA ARG A 277 32.86 39.45 15.70
C ARG A 277 33.06 37.97 16.05
N THR A 278 32.01 37.33 16.58
CA THR A 278 31.99 35.89 16.88
C THR A 278 31.52 35.05 15.70
N MET A 279 30.85 35.67 14.71
CA MET A 279 30.41 35.08 13.45
C MET A 279 30.68 36.03 12.29
N THR A 280 30.92 35.51 11.09
CA THR A 280 30.94 36.30 9.86
C THR A 280 29.54 36.42 9.22
N LEU A 281 29.40 37.31 8.22
CA LEU A 281 28.16 37.38 7.44
C LEU A 281 27.94 36.08 6.64
N GLY A 282 29.02 35.48 6.12
CA GLY A 282 28.98 34.18 5.50
C GLY A 282 28.54 33.07 6.46
N ASP A 283 28.98 33.09 7.72
CA ASP A 283 28.52 32.14 8.74
C ASP A 283 27.00 32.21 8.90
N LEU A 284 26.43 33.41 8.98
CA LEU A 284 24.97 33.60 9.10
C LEU A 284 24.20 33.08 7.88
N ILE A 285 24.69 33.32 6.66
CA ILE A 285 24.06 32.83 5.44
C ILE A 285 24.12 31.29 5.38
N SER A 286 25.28 30.69 5.68
CA SER A 286 25.39 29.23 5.75
C SER A 286 24.46 28.67 6.84
N TYR A 287 24.37 29.33 7.99
CA TYR A 287 23.49 28.94 9.09
C TYR A 287 22.02 28.90 8.66
N ILE A 288 21.55 29.89 7.88
CA ILE A 288 20.18 29.90 7.34
C ILE A 288 19.94 28.68 6.44
N PHE A 289 20.85 28.35 5.54
CA PHE A 289 20.71 27.16 4.68
C PHE A 289 20.69 25.86 5.47
N PHE A 290 21.62 25.68 6.41
CA PHE A 290 21.70 24.48 7.23
C PHE A 290 20.51 24.35 8.20
N THR A 291 19.93 25.46 8.66
CA THR A 291 18.68 25.47 9.43
C THR A 291 17.52 24.91 8.59
N GLY A 292 17.43 25.30 7.32
CA GLY A 292 16.45 24.74 6.38
C GLY A 292 16.61 23.23 6.17
N LEU A 293 17.85 22.76 5.98
CA LEU A 293 18.16 21.33 5.85
C LEU A 293 17.83 20.53 7.10
N MET A 294 18.04 21.11 8.28
CA MET A 294 17.70 20.50 9.57
C MET A 294 16.18 20.44 9.80
N ALA A 295 15.43 21.45 9.37
CA ALA A 295 13.97 21.52 9.55
C ALA A 295 13.18 20.66 8.55
N ALA A 296 13.71 20.44 7.34
CA ALA A 296 13.01 19.71 6.27
C ALA A 296 12.48 18.31 6.67
N PRO A 297 13.22 17.48 7.43
CA PRO A 297 12.75 16.14 7.80
C PRO A 297 11.53 16.16 8.74
N ILE A 298 11.35 17.22 9.55
CA ILE A 298 10.21 17.35 10.48
C ILE A 298 8.89 17.29 9.70
N VAL A 299 8.84 17.92 8.53
CA VAL A 299 7.67 17.91 7.64
C VAL A 299 7.53 16.56 6.93
N GLN A 300 8.64 15.94 6.52
CA GLN A 300 8.63 14.66 5.80
C GLN A 300 8.22 13.46 6.65
N ILE A 301 8.53 13.47 7.96
CA ILE A 301 8.15 12.38 8.87
C ILE A 301 6.62 12.17 8.89
N ALA A 302 5.84 13.24 8.79
CA ALA A 302 4.37 13.15 8.78
C ALA A 302 3.83 12.44 7.53
N SER A 303 4.38 12.72 6.35
CA SER A 303 3.95 12.08 5.09
C SER A 303 4.43 10.63 5.01
N ILE A 304 5.68 10.37 5.40
CA ILE A 304 6.25 9.02 5.39
C ILE A 304 5.56 8.12 6.42
N GLY A 305 5.18 8.64 7.59
CA GLY A 305 4.43 7.88 8.58
C GLY A 305 3.09 7.35 8.06
N THR A 306 2.42 8.12 7.19
CA THR A 306 1.18 7.67 6.53
C THR A 306 1.47 6.56 5.52
N GLN A 307 2.50 6.73 4.67
CA GLN A 307 2.92 5.71 3.71
C GLN A 307 3.32 4.39 4.39
N ILE A 308 4.05 4.46 5.51
CA ILE A 308 4.41 3.29 6.33
C ILE A 308 3.14 2.58 6.82
N THR A 309 2.18 3.33 7.35
CA THR A 309 0.93 2.75 7.89
C THR A 309 0.12 2.08 6.79
N GLU A 310 0.01 2.69 5.62
CA GLU A 310 -0.69 2.12 4.45
C GLU A 310 0.01 0.86 3.92
N ALA A 311 1.34 0.88 3.83
CA ALA A 311 2.13 -0.27 3.40
C ALA A 311 1.95 -1.46 4.34
N PHE A 312 1.99 -1.26 5.66
CA PHE A 312 1.73 -2.33 6.62
C PHE A 312 0.29 -2.84 6.54
N ALA A 313 -0.70 -1.95 6.39
CA ALA A 313 -2.08 -2.38 6.24
C ALA A 313 -2.31 -3.19 4.96
N GLY A 314 -1.63 -2.85 3.85
CA GLY A 314 -1.65 -3.63 2.61
C GLY A 314 -0.98 -4.99 2.78
N LEU A 315 0.20 -5.03 3.40
CA LEU A 315 0.90 -6.27 3.72
C LEU A 315 0.07 -7.20 4.60
N ASP A 316 -0.64 -6.68 5.60
CA ASP A 316 -1.51 -7.47 6.46
C ASP A 316 -2.66 -8.10 5.66
N ARG A 317 -3.27 -7.35 4.73
CA ARG A 317 -4.32 -7.88 3.83
C ARG A 317 -3.79 -8.93 2.86
N ILE A 318 -2.57 -8.76 2.36
CA ILE A 318 -1.90 -9.75 1.50
C ILE A 318 -1.59 -11.02 2.29
N ARG A 319 -1.08 -10.90 3.52
CA ARG A 319 -0.82 -12.06 4.40
C ARG A 319 -2.10 -12.80 4.73
N GLU A 320 -3.15 -12.08 5.12
CA GLU A 320 -4.47 -12.68 5.37
C GLU A 320 -5.01 -13.45 4.15
N LEU A 321 -4.80 -12.90 2.95
CA LEU A 321 -5.16 -13.56 1.69
C LEU A 321 -4.32 -14.83 1.47
N LEU A 322 -3.00 -14.77 1.64
CA LEU A 322 -2.08 -15.90 1.46
C LEU A 322 -2.23 -17.00 2.53
N ASP A 323 -2.72 -16.65 3.71
CA ASP A 323 -3.06 -17.59 4.79
C ASP A 323 -4.38 -18.32 4.52
N THR A 324 -5.14 -17.92 3.50
CA THR A 324 -6.39 -18.59 3.14
C THR A 324 -6.07 -19.96 2.53
N PRO A 325 -6.73 -21.05 2.96
CA PRO A 325 -6.48 -22.38 2.42
C PRO A 325 -6.79 -22.43 0.92
N ARG A 326 -5.86 -23.00 0.16
CA ARG A 326 -6.04 -23.30 -1.27
C ARG A 326 -6.95 -24.51 -1.45
N GLU A 327 -7.63 -24.57 -2.59
CA GLU A 327 -8.48 -25.70 -2.97
C GLU A 327 -7.68 -27.01 -3.07
N ASP A 328 -6.46 -26.92 -3.59
CA ASP A 328 -5.54 -28.06 -3.82
C ASP A 328 -4.64 -28.38 -2.61
N ALA A 329 -4.87 -27.76 -1.46
CA ALA A 329 -4.03 -27.99 -0.27
C ALA A 329 -4.03 -29.47 0.18
N ALA A 330 -5.14 -30.18 -0.05
CA ALA A 330 -5.29 -31.61 0.29
C ALA A 330 -4.82 -32.57 -0.82
N ASP A 331 -4.44 -32.07 -2.02
CA ASP A 331 -4.12 -32.93 -3.16
C ASP A 331 -2.87 -33.80 -2.92
N THR A 332 -1.97 -33.37 -2.03
CA THR A 332 -0.79 -34.13 -1.63
C THR A 332 -1.12 -35.40 -0.83
N SER A 333 -2.21 -35.37 -0.04
CA SER A 333 -2.73 -36.53 0.70
C SER A 333 -3.80 -37.31 -0.06
N ASN A 334 -4.38 -36.71 -1.11
CA ASN A 334 -5.44 -37.32 -1.88
C ASN A 334 -4.90 -38.34 -2.90
N SER A 335 -5.74 -39.32 -3.19
CA SER A 335 -5.45 -40.34 -4.18
C SER A 335 -5.56 -39.79 -5.61
N GLY A 336 -4.70 -40.29 -6.50
CA GLY A 336 -4.81 -39.99 -7.93
C GLY A 336 -6.10 -40.55 -8.52
N VAL A 337 -6.53 -39.97 -9.64
CA VAL A 337 -7.78 -40.33 -10.30
C VAL A 337 -7.48 -41.40 -11.37
N PRO A 338 -8.04 -42.62 -11.25
CA PRO A 338 -7.91 -43.63 -12.29
C PRO A 338 -8.81 -43.28 -13.49
N GLU A 339 -8.76 -44.06 -14.55
CA GLU A 339 -9.73 -43.96 -15.63
C GLU A 339 -11.17 -44.16 -15.08
N LEU A 340 -12.05 -43.20 -15.35
CA LEU A 340 -13.41 -43.15 -14.83
C LEU A 340 -14.40 -43.68 -15.87
N ARG A 341 -15.36 -44.49 -15.42
CA ARG A 341 -16.55 -44.91 -16.19
C ARG A 341 -17.63 -43.82 -16.18
N GLY A 342 -17.64 -42.98 -15.15
CA GLY A 342 -18.51 -41.80 -15.05
C GLY A 342 -19.83 -42.04 -14.31
N GLU A 343 -19.91 -43.05 -13.45
CA GLU A 343 -21.04 -43.20 -12.53
C GLU A 343 -20.91 -42.17 -11.39
N VAL A 344 -21.97 -41.42 -11.10
CA VAL A 344 -22.00 -40.42 -10.02
C VAL A 344 -23.08 -40.78 -9.01
N THR A 345 -22.74 -40.86 -7.73
CA THR A 345 -23.68 -41.20 -6.66
C THR A 345 -23.68 -40.13 -5.58
N PHE A 346 -24.87 -39.67 -5.20
CA PHE A 346 -25.09 -38.86 -4.01
C PHE A 346 -25.61 -39.77 -2.91
N ASP A 347 -24.96 -39.75 -1.75
CA ASP A 347 -25.30 -40.54 -0.56
C ASP A 347 -25.56 -39.61 0.64
N ASP A 348 -26.85 -39.45 0.98
CA ASP A 348 -27.37 -38.61 2.08
C ASP A 348 -26.80 -37.18 2.14
N VAL A 349 -26.71 -36.55 0.96
CA VAL A 349 -26.02 -35.26 0.81
C VAL A 349 -26.87 -34.10 1.30
N SER A 350 -26.33 -33.34 2.25
CA SER A 350 -26.86 -32.03 2.65
C SER A 350 -25.81 -30.93 2.45
N PHE A 351 -26.26 -29.73 2.07
CA PHE A 351 -25.37 -28.62 1.77
C PHE A 351 -26.00 -27.26 2.09
N GLU A 352 -25.18 -26.36 2.61
CA GLU A 352 -25.51 -24.95 2.87
C GLU A 352 -24.38 -24.01 2.41
N TYR A 353 -24.71 -22.93 1.70
CA TYR A 353 -23.73 -21.88 1.35
C TYR A 353 -23.41 -20.99 2.56
N GLN A 354 -24.43 -20.77 3.41
CA GLN A 354 -24.36 -19.98 4.62
C GLN A 354 -24.83 -20.83 5.80
N PRO A 355 -24.12 -20.80 6.94
CA PRO A 355 -24.52 -21.57 8.12
C PRO A 355 -25.97 -21.30 8.52
N GLY A 356 -26.75 -22.36 8.68
CA GLY A 356 -28.16 -22.30 9.10
C GLY A 356 -29.16 -22.10 7.95
N VAL A 357 -28.71 -22.08 6.70
CA VAL A 357 -29.59 -21.95 5.52
C VAL A 357 -29.37 -23.15 4.58
N PRO A 358 -30.01 -24.31 4.86
CA PRO A 358 -29.83 -25.52 4.08
C PRO A 358 -30.48 -25.39 2.69
N VAL A 359 -29.69 -25.67 1.65
CA VAL A 359 -30.14 -25.69 0.23
C VAL A 359 -30.45 -27.11 -0.22
N LEU A 360 -29.58 -28.07 0.11
CA LEU A 360 -29.80 -29.49 -0.14
C LEU A 360 -29.99 -30.21 1.20
N LYS A 361 -30.91 -31.17 1.23
CA LYS A 361 -31.32 -31.90 2.43
C LYS A 361 -31.43 -33.39 2.10
N ALA A 362 -30.52 -34.20 2.65
CA ALA A 362 -30.54 -35.66 2.56
C ALA A 362 -30.76 -36.20 1.13
N ILE A 363 -30.07 -35.62 0.15
CA ILE A 363 -30.24 -35.99 -1.26
C ILE A 363 -29.48 -37.29 -1.53
N SER A 364 -30.20 -38.31 -2.02
CA SER A 364 -29.62 -39.58 -2.44
C SER A 364 -30.13 -39.99 -3.82
N PHE A 365 -29.22 -40.18 -4.78
CA PHE A 365 -29.53 -40.72 -6.11
C PHE A 365 -28.26 -41.21 -6.80
N MET A 366 -28.44 -41.98 -7.87
CA MET A 366 -27.38 -42.50 -8.71
C MET A 366 -27.61 -42.06 -10.16
N ALA A 367 -26.57 -41.54 -10.80
CA ALA A 367 -26.51 -41.27 -12.23
C ALA A 367 -25.60 -42.34 -12.88
N PRO A 368 -26.17 -43.34 -13.57
CA PRO A 368 -25.40 -44.45 -14.15
C PRO A 368 -24.41 -44.00 -15.23
N ALA A 369 -23.26 -44.68 -15.30
CA ALA A 369 -22.27 -44.47 -16.35
C ALA A 369 -22.89 -44.62 -17.76
N GLY A 370 -22.51 -43.72 -18.68
CA GLY A 370 -23.00 -43.71 -20.06
C GLY A 370 -24.46 -43.27 -20.26
N SER A 371 -25.14 -42.80 -19.19
CA SER A 371 -26.51 -42.32 -19.26
C SER A 371 -26.60 -40.78 -19.23
N THR A 372 -27.72 -40.25 -19.71
CA THR A 372 -28.06 -38.82 -19.55
C THR A 372 -29.07 -38.67 -18.43
N THR A 373 -28.63 -38.11 -17.30
CA THR A 373 -29.50 -37.83 -16.15
C THR A 373 -29.99 -36.38 -16.20
N ALA A 374 -31.31 -36.18 -16.19
CA ALA A 374 -31.93 -34.85 -16.23
C ALA A 374 -32.39 -34.40 -14.83
N LEU A 375 -31.94 -33.23 -14.38
CA LEU A 375 -32.38 -32.61 -13.13
C LEU A 375 -33.49 -31.58 -13.42
N VAL A 376 -34.71 -31.85 -12.96
CA VAL A 376 -35.90 -30.99 -13.19
C VAL A 376 -36.45 -30.47 -11.86
N GLY A 377 -36.87 -29.20 -11.83
CA GLY A 377 -37.47 -28.58 -10.65
C GLY A 377 -37.63 -27.08 -10.78
N SER A 378 -38.39 -26.46 -9.89
CA SER A 378 -38.61 -25.01 -9.84
C SER A 378 -37.32 -24.22 -9.62
N SER A 379 -37.32 -22.91 -9.91
CA SER A 379 -36.18 -22.04 -9.59
C SER A 379 -35.87 -22.10 -8.08
N GLY A 380 -34.59 -22.18 -7.73
CA GLY A 380 -34.15 -22.31 -6.33
C GLY A 380 -34.20 -23.74 -5.75
N SER A 381 -34.62 -24.76 -6.51
CA SER A 381 -34.69 -26.15 -6.04
C SER A 381 -33.32 -26.84 -5.81
N GLY A 382 -32.20 -26.12 -5.90
CA GLY A 382 -30.85 -26.68 -5.67
C GLY A 382 -30.17 -27.36 -6.86
N LYS A 383 -30.73 -27.30 -8.08
CA LYS A 383 -30.15 -27.95 -9.29
C LYS A 383 -28.72 -27.51 -9.58
N SER A 384 -28.48 -26.19 -9.64
CA SER A 384 -27.13 -25.65 -9.87
C SER A 384 -26.17 -25.99 -8.73
N THR A 385 -26.69 -26.14 -7.51
CA THR A 385 -25.92 -26.58 -6.34
C THR A 385 -25.50 -28.04 -6.46
N LEU A 386 -26.36 -28.94 -6.96
CA LEU A 386 -25.99 -30.33 -7.25
C LEU A 386 -24.86 -30.38 -8.28
N LEU A 387 -24.97 -29.65 -9.38
CA LEU A 387 -23.90 -29.57 -10.39
C LEU A 387 -22.61 -29.01 -9.80
N SER A 388 -22.70 -28.00 -8.93
CA SER A 388 -21.54 -27.43 -8.23
C SER A 388 -20.79 -28.45 -7.35
N LEU A 389 -21.53 -29.36 -6.70
CA LEU A 389 -20.95 -30.46 -5.93
C LEU A 389 -20.29 -31.51 -6.82
N VAL A 390 -20.91 -31.85 -7.97
CA VAL A 390 -20.29 -32.74 -8.96
C VAL A 390 -18.99 -32.14 -9.50
N MET A 391 -18.96 -30.84 -9.81
CA MET A 391 -17.75 -30.14 -10.29
C MET A 391 -16.68 -29.92 -9.20
N ALA A 392 -16.93 -30.38 -7.97
CA ALA A 392 -16.11 -30.15 -6.80
C ALA A 392 -15.85 -28.66 -6.48
N PHE A 393 -16.69 -27.73 -6.95
CA PHE A 393 -16.59 -26.30 -6.59
C PHE A 393 -16.98 -26.05 -5.13
N ASN A 394 -17.84 -26.93 -4.60
CA ASN A 394 -18.24 -26.97 -3.21
C ASN A 394 -18.13 -28.41 -2.69
N ARG A 395 -18.03 -28.55 -1.37
CA ARG A 395 -18.07 -29.86 -0.69
C ARG A 395 -19.35 -29.96 0.14
N PRO A 396 -19.96 -31.15 0.22
CA PRO A 396 -21.18 -31.33 1.02
C PRO A 396 -20.91 -31.07 2.51
N THR A 397 -21.90 -30.56 3.22
CA THR A 397 -21.83 -30.35 4.67
C THR A 397 -21.94 -31.68 5.42
N THR A 398 -22.81 -32.57 4.94
CA THR A 398 -22.95 -33.96 5.39
C THR A 398 -23.24 -34.86 4.20
N GLY A 399 -23.01 -36.16 4.35
CA GLY A 399 -23.12 -37.13 3.24
C GLY A 399 -21.90 -37.11 2.34
N ARG A 400 -21.97 -37.86 1.23
CA ARG A 400 -20.84 -38.03 0.29
C ARG A 400 -21.30 -37.94 -1.15
N VAL A 401 -20.45 -37.36 -1.99
CA VAL A 401 -20.57 -37.45 -3.44
C VAL A 401 -19.48 -38.40 -3.91
N MET A 402 -19.87 -39.42 -4.65
CA MET A 402 -18.98 -40.47 -5.12
C MET A 402 -18.95 -40.50 -6.64
N VAL A 403 -17.79 -40.84 -7.19
CA VAL A 403 -17.59 -41.12 -8.61
C VAL A 403 -16.98 -42.51 -8.75
N ASP A 404 -17.65 -43.40 -9.47
CA ASP A 404 -17.31 -44.83 -9.59
C ASP A 404 -17.02 -45.51 -8.23
N GLY A 405 -17.84 -45.19 -7.23
CA GLY A 405 -17.72 -45.71 -5.85
C GLY A 405 -16.62 -45.08 -4.99
N ARG A 406 -15.91 -44.06 -5.48
CA ARG A 406 -14.87 -43.33 -4.72
C ARG A 406 -15.38 -41.98 -4.25
N ASP A 407 -15.14 -41.63 -3.00
CA ASP A 407 -15.49 -40.32 -2.46
C ASP A 407 -14.69 -39.20 -3.16
N LEU A 408 -15.41 -38.24 -3.73
CA LEU A 408 -14.85 -37.09 -4.45
C LEU A 408 -13.89 -36.28 -3.58
N SER A 409 -14.12 -36.21 -2.26
CA SER A 409 -13.29 -35.44 -1.33
C SER A 409 -11.88 -36.00 -1.16
N GLY A 410 -11.68 -37.29 -1.45
CA GLY A 410 -10.40 -38.00 -1.38
C GLY A 410 -9.64 -38.09 -2.71
N LEU A 411 -10.16 -37.50 -3.77
CA LEU A 411 -9.54 -37.44 -5.09
C LEU A 411 -8.80 -36.10 -5.29
N ARG A 412 -7.76 -36.11 -6.12
CA ARG A 412 -7.09 -34.87 -6.55
C ARG A 412 -7.99 -34.09 -7.49
N VAL A 413 -8.31 -32.85 -7.15
CA VAL A 413 -9.35 -32.10 -7.86
C VAL A 413 -8.96 -31.77 -9.30
N GLY A 414 -7.68 -31.47 -9.53
CA GLY A 414 -7.16 -31.14 -10.86
C GLY A 414 -7.21 -32.32 -11.83
N GLU A 415 -6.87 -33.52 -11.35
CA GLU A 415 -6.96 -34.76 -12.14
C GLU A 415 -8.42 -35.13 -12.40
N TYR A 416 -9.31 -34.97 -11.41
CA TYR A 416 -10.73 -35.24 -11.57
C TYR A 416 -11.38 -34.33 -12.64
N ARG A 417 -11.08 -33.02 -12.60
CA ARG A 417 -11.64 -32.05 -13.56
C ARG A 417 -11.16 -32.28 -15.00
N HIS A 418 -10.04 -32.98 -15.22
CA HIS A 418 -9.63 -33.41 -16.57
C HIS A 418 -10.62 -34.40 -17.22
N HIS A 419 -11.43 -35.10 -16.42
CA HIS A 419 -12.48 -35.99 -16.90
C HIS A 419 -13.85 -35.29 -17.04
N LEU A 420 -13.95 -33.98 -16.76
CA LEU A 420 -15.18 -33.23 -16.81
C LEU A 420 -15.23 -32.29 -18.02
N GLY A 421 -16.32 -32.36 -18.79
CA GLY A 421 -16.72 -31.33 -19.73
C GLY A 421 -17.88 -30.51 -19.14
N VAL A 422 -17.77 -29.18 -19.14
CA VAL A 422 -18.78 -28.29 -18.56
C VAL A 422 -19.22 -27.26 -19.59
N VAL A 423 -20.54 -27.08 -19.72
CA VAL A 423 -21.16 -25.97 -20.46
C VAL A 423 -22.01 -25.19 -19.47
N LEU A 424 -21.61 -23.95 -19.19
CA LEU A 424 -22.29 -23.09 -18.22
C LEU A 424 -23.49 -22.38 -18.86
N GLN A 425 -24.43 -21.94 -18.02
CA GLN A 425 -25.59 -21.16 -18.49
C GLN A 425 -25.17 -19.81 -19.07
N ASP A 426 -24.24 -19.13 -18.39
CA ASP A 426 -23.62 -17.90 -18.86
C ASP A 426 -22.26 -18.25 -19.48
N ASN A 427 -22.20 -18.25 -20.81
CA ASN A 427 -20.95 -18.53 -21.52
C ASN A 427 -19.96 -17.37 -21.30
N PHE A 428 -18.72 -17.74 -21.02
CA PHE A 428 -17.61 -16.80 -20.89
C PHE A 428 -16.58 -17.07 -21.98
N LEU A 429 -16.06 -16.00 -22.59
CA LEU A 429 -14.95 -16.06 -23.54
C LEU A 429 -13.85 -15.12 -23.04
N PHE A 430 -12.62 -15.59 -23.10
CA PHE A 430 -11.46 -14.75 -22.89
C PHE A 430 -11.25 -13.83 -24.09
N ASP A 431 -10.75 -12.62 -23.83
CA ASP A 431 -10.33 -11.71 -24.89
C ASP A 431 -9.15 -12.33 -25.64
N GLY A 432 -9.31 -12.54 -26.94
CA GLY A 432 -8.32 -13.20 -27.78
C GLY A 432 -8.93 -13.95 -28.97
N PRO A 433 -8.08 -14.65 -29.75
CA PRO A 433 -8.52 -15.47 -30.87
C PRO A 433 -9.48 -16.58 -30.45
N VAL A 434 -10.35 -16.98 -31.38
CA VAL A 434 -11.26 -18.13 -31.19
C VAL A 434 -10.47 -19.43 -30.96
N ALA A 435 -9.36 -19.62 -31.66
CA ALA A 435 -8.51 -20.79 -31.51
C ALA A 435 -7.98 -20.96 -30.07
N ASP A 436 -7.57 -19.86 -29.42
CA ASP A 436 -7.06 -19.88 -28.05
C ASP A 436 -8.16 -20.20 -27.04
N ASN A 437 -9.39 -19.72 -27.28
CA ASN A 437 -10.55 -20.07 -26.45
C ASN A 437 -10.97 -21.54 -26.60
N ILE A 438 -10.77 -22.15 -27.78
CA ILE A 438 -11.07 -23.58 -28.00
C ILE A 438 -9.99 -24.48 -27.39
N ALA A 439 -8.73 -24.02 -27.36
CA ALA A 439 -7.59 -24.79 -26.85
C ALA A 439 -7.34 -24.65 -25.34
N TYR A 440 -8.03 -23.71 -24.67
CA TYR A 440 -8.01 -23.52 -23.22
C TYR A 440 -8.69 -24.68 -22.51
#